data_AF-A0A7H0H1K6-F1
#
_entry.id   AF-A0A7H0H1K6-F1
#
_cell.length_a   1.000
_cell.length_b   1.000
_cell.length_c   1.000
_cell.angle_alpha   90.00
_cell.angle_beta   90.00
_cell.angle_gamma   90.00
#
_symmetry.space_group_name_H-M   'P 1'
#
loop_
_entity.id
_entity.type
_entity.pdbx_description
1 polymer ?
#
loop_
_entity_poly.entity_id
_entity_poly.type
_entity_poly.pdbx_seq_one_letter_code
_entity_poly.pdbx_strand_id
1 'polypeptide(L)'
;MNKPKFGSNLLSVNEKLRSLQPEEPTPAPEPVLDPAPALAGEGEKEQDPWVSFTVHIKRSTYMQIKQAEFWVSGFGEMREHADIAWQEYLLKLPESQKELPEKVLDKLLKTSKKLQQ
;
A
#
# COMPACT_ATOMS: atom_id res chain seq x y z
N MET A 1 0.01 11.61 -33.45
CA MET A 1 0.25 11.62 -32.00
C MET A 1 -0.39 10.39 -31.39
N ASN A 2 0.40 9.38 -31.02
CA ASN A 2 -0.11 8.14 -30.41
C ASN A 2 -0.11 8.29 -28.89
N LYS A 3 -1.27 8.13 -28.26
CA LYS A 3 -1.41 8.06 -26.79
C LYS A 3 -1.02 6.64 -26.31
N PRO A 4 -0.25 6.48 -25.23
CA PRO A 4 0.03 5.15 -24.68
C PRO A 4 -1.21 4.59 -23.97
N LYS A 5 -1.56 3.33 -24.24
CA LYS A 5 -2.61 2.58 -23.52
C LYS A 5 -2.02 1.97 -22.25
N PHE A 6 -2.55 2.35 -21.10
CA PHE A 6 -2.28 1.72 -19.80
C PHE A 6 -3.25 0.56 -19.55
N GLY A 7 -2.75 -0.57 -19.01
CA GLY A 7 -3.56 -1.44 -18.15
C GLY A 7 -4.23 -2.69 -18.72
N SER A 8 -3.53 -3.57 -19.45
CA SER A 8 -4.20 -4.79 -19.97
C SER A 8 -4.22 -6.02 -19.05
N ASN A 9 -3.52 -6.10 -17.90
CA ASN A 9 -3.32 -7.40 -17.22
C ASN A 9 -3.62 -7.46 -15.70
N LEU A 10 -4.36 -6.52 -15.11
CA LEU A 10 -4.54 -6.47 -13.64
C LEU A 10 -5.82 -7.14 -13.08
N LEU A 11 -6.71 -7.67 -13.94
CA LEU A 11 -8.04 -8.12 -13.50
C LEU A 11 -8.07 -9.54 -12.88
N SER A 12 -7.07 -10.38 -13.10
CA SER A 12 -7.17 -11.81 -12.76
C SER A 12 -6.97 -12.15 -11.27
N VAL A 13 -6.31 -11.29 -10.48
CA VAL A 13 -5.96 -11.59 -9.08
C VAL A 13 -7.07 -11.20 -8.09
N ASN A 14 -7.92 -10.24 -8.46
CA ASN A 14 -8.95 -9.68 -7.57
C ASN A 14 -10.15 -10.62 -7.34
N GLU A 15 -10.43 -11.56 -8.24
CA GLU A 15 -11.57 -12.49 -8.09
C GLU A 15 -11.38 -13.46 -6.92
N LYS A 16 -10.13 -13.84 -6.61
CA LYS A 16 -9.84 -14.84 -5.56
C LYS A 16 -9.98 -14.29 -4.14
N LEU A 17 -9.91 -12.97 -3.96
CA LEU A 17 -10.00 -12.31 -2.64
C LEU A 17 -11.45 -11.96 -2.26
N ARG A 18 -12.35 -11.83 -3.24
CA ARG A 18 -13.75 -11.46 -3.00
C ARG A 18 -14.59 -12.60 -2.38
N SER A 19 -14.16 -13.85 -2.55
CA SER A 19 -14.94 -15.03 -2.12
C SER A 19 -14.90 -15.31 -0.61
N LEU A 20 -14.26 -14.47 0.20
CA LEU A 20 -13.99 -14.73 1.62
C LEU A 20 -14.63 -13.74 2.61
N GLN A 21 -15.52 -12.85 2.18
CA GLN A 21 -16.15 -11.87 3.10
C GLN A 21 -17.63 -12.21 3.38
N PRO A 22 -18.04 -12.39 4.65
CA PRO A 22 -19.44 -12.44 5.05
C PRO A 22 -20.03 -11.02 5.16
N GLU A 23 -21.26 -10.82 4.68
CA GLU A 23 -22.02 -9.57 4.83
C GLU A 23 -22.70 -9.48 6.19
N GLU A 24 -22.63 -8.31 6.87
CA GLU A 24 -23.71 -7.74 7.72
C GLU A 24 -23.34 -6.35 8.31
N PRO A 25 -24.25 -5.57 8.96
CA PRO A 25 -25.13 -4.56 8.34
C PRO A 25 -24.93 -3.12 8.88
N THR A 26 -25.61 -2.16 8.23
CA THR A 26 -25.60 -0.69 8.43
C THR A 26 -26.18 -0.21 9.78
N PRO A 27 -25.74 0.94 10.33
CA PRO A 27 -26.69 2.04 10.58
C PRO A 27 -26.17 3.48 10.30
N ALA A 28 -27.14 4.40 10.31
CA ALA A 28 -27.22 5.80 9.83
C ALA A 28 -26.56 6.88 10.75
N PRO A 29 -26.49 8.18 10.34
CA PRO A 29 -25.42 9.14 10.71
C PRO A 29 -25.82 10.33 11.60
N GLU A 30 -24.81 11.13 12.03
CA GLU A 30 -24.72 12.61 12.28
C GLU A 30 -24.02 13.01 13.61
N PRO A 31 -23.46 14.24 13.80
CA PRO A 31 -22.69 15.11 12.88
C PRO A 31 -21.42 15.82 13.48
N VAL A 32 -20.46 16.11 12.59
CA VAL A 32 -19.58 17.30 12.39
C VAL A 32 -18.83 17.98 13.56
N LEU A 33 -17.48 18.03 13.47
CA LEU A 33 -16.64 19.23 13.71
C LEU A 33 -15.30 19.18 12.91
N ASP A 34 -15.07 20.23 12.10
CA ASP A 34 -13.86 20.74 11.41
C ASP A 34 -13.16 19.96 10.25
N PRO A 35 -13.02 20.54 9.03
CA PRO A 35 -12.29 19.93 7.93
C PRO A 35 -10.79 20.31 7.95
N ALA A 36 -9.95 19.32 8.21
CA ALA A 36 -8.64 19.16 7.58
C ALA A 36 -8.78 19.26 6.03
N PRO A 37 -7.72 19.60 5.26
CA PRO A 37 -7.83 19.82 3.81
C PRO A 37 -8.63 18.69 3.15
N ALA A 38 -9.77 19.06 2.56
CA ALA A 38 -10.84 18.18 2.13
C ALA A 38 -10.28 16.94 1.43
N LEU A 39 -10.39 15.81 2.13
CA LEU A 39 -10.28 14.49 1.53
C LEU A 39 -11.27 14.43 0.37
N ALA A 40 -10.77 14.00 -0.78
CA ALA A 40 -11.54 13.80 -1.98
C ALA A 40 -12.85 13.05 -1.67
N GLY A 41 -13.97 13.66 -2.03
CA GLY A 41 -15.25 13.00 -2.29
C GLY A 41 -15.85 12.22 -1.12
N GLU A 42 -16.73 12.87 -0.37
CA GLU A 42 -17.87 12.18 0.22
C GLU A 42 -18.72 11.62 -0.93
N GLY A 43 -18.49 10.36 -1.30
CA GLY A 43 -19.15 9.70 -2.41
C GLY A 43 -18.99 8.20 -2.29
N GLU A 44 -20.02 7.57 -1.75
CA GLU A 44 -20.16 6.12 -1.56
C GLU A 44 -19.23 5.52 -0.51
N LYS A 45 -19.62 4.39 0.07
CA LYS A 45 -18.69 3.45 0.71
C LYS A 45 -17.77 2.91 -0.39
N GLU A 46 -16.95 3.78 -0.98
CA GLU A 46 -15.98 3.41 -2.00
C GLU A 46 -14.99 2.55 -1.24
N GLN A 47 -15.13 1.23 -1.41
CA GLN A 47 -14.18 0.27 -0.88
C GLN A 47 -12.81 0.79 -1.30
N ASP A 48 -11.90 0.96 -0.34
CA ASP A 48 -10.51 1.32 -0.61
C ASP A 48 -9.71 0.00 -0.69
N PRO A 49 -9.71 -0.69 -1.86
CA PRO A 49 -9.09 -1.99 -1.97
C PRO A 49 -7.58 -1.89 -1.85
N TRP A 50 -6.98 -3.00 -1.47
CA TRP A 50 -5.54 -3.16 -1.61
C TRP A 50 -5.18 -3.34 -3.09
N VAL A 51 -4.15 -2.63 -3.53
CA VAL A 51 -3.58 -2.73 -4.87
C VAL A 51 -2.14 -3.20 -4.77
N SER A 52 -1.70 -3.99 -5.74
CA SER A 52 -0.32 -4.47 -5.81
C SER A 52 0.60 -3.37 -6.33
N PHE A 53 1.47 -2.82 -5.49
CA PHE A 53 2.45 -1.78 -5.86
C PHE A 53 3.77 -1.94 -5.10
N THR A 54 4.72 -2.76 -5.56
CA THR A 54 5.96 -3.13 -4.83
C THR A 54 5.70 -3.82 -3.48
N VAL A 55 4.95 -3.18 -2.59
CA VAL A 55 4.21 -3.71 -1.43
C VAL A 55 2.71 -3.46 -1.67
N HIS A 56 1.82 -4.30 -1.12
CA HIS A 56 0.39 -4.00 -1.23
C HIS A 56 0.08 -2.69 -0.48
N ILE A 57 -0.56 -1.73 -1.15
CA ILE A 57 -1.00 -0.45 -0.55
C ILE A 57 -2.47 -0.20 -0.83
N LYS A 58 -3.08 0.75 -0.13
CA LYS A 58 -4.45 1.18 -0.42
C LYS A 58 -4.54 1.89 -1.77
N ARG A 59 -5.68 1.73 -2.46
CA ARG A 59 -5.96 2.41 -3.74
C ARG A 59 -5.86 3.92 -3.57
N SER A 60 -6.39 4.46 -2.48
CA SER A 60 -6.28 5.89 -2.15
C SER A 60 -4.81 6.35 -2.10
N THR A 61 -3.95 5.63 -1.38
CA THR A 61 -2.50 5.90 -1.31
C THR A 61 -1.83 5.79 -2.67
N TYR A 62 -2.18 4.76 -3.48
CA TYR A 62 -1.64 4.62 -4.83
C TYR A 62 -1.97 5.82 -5.71
N MET A 63 -3.21 6.32 -5.64
CA MET A 63 -3.62 7.50 -6.41
C MET A 63 -2.87 8.75 -5.97
N GLN A 64 -2.66 8.95 -4.68
CA GLN A 64 -1.84 10.06 -4.16
C GLN A 64 -0.39 9.97 -4.62
N ILE A 65 0.20 8.77 -4.63
CA ILE A 65 1.53 8.52 -5.19
C ILE A 65 1.58 8.94 -6.66
N LYS A 66 0.58 8.57 -7.46
CA LYS A 66 0.51 8.97 -8.88
C LYS A 66 0.33 10.46 -9.09
N GLN A 67 -0.43 11.13 -8.21
CA GLN A 67 -0.55 12.58 -8.24
C GLN A 67 0.79 13.24 -7.89
N ALA A 68 1.49 12.75 -6.87
CA ALA A 68 2.80 13.28 -6.48
C ALA A 68 3.86 13.04 -7.56
N GLU A 69 3.88 11.88 -8.23
CA GLU A 69 4.73 11.63 -9.40
C GLU A 69 4.52 12.67 -10.51
N PHE A 70 3.30 13.17 -10.67
CA PHE A 70 2.96 14.15 -11.68
C PHE A 70 3.27 15.60 -11.25
N TRP A 71 2.95 15.96 -10.00
CA TRP A 71 3.02 17.35 -9.53
C TRP A 71 4.31 17.71 -8.81
N VAL A 72 5.04 16.74 -8.25
CA VAL A 72 6.23 16.98 -7.41
C VAL A 72 7.49 16.57 -8.17
N SER A 73 8.26 17.57 -8.60
CA SER A 73 9.58 17.36 -9.20
C SER A 73 10.49 16.57 -8.25
N GLY A 74 11.17 15.54 -8.76
CA GLY A 74 12.07 14.71 -7.96
C GLY A 74 11.38 13.59 -7.16
N PHE A 75 10.05 13.47 -7.20
CA PHE A 75 9.33 12.41 -6.47
C PHE A 75 9.73 10.98 -6.89
N GLY A 76 10.38 10.80 -8.05
CA GLY A 76 10.95 9.52 -8.49
C GLY A 76 12.03 8.95 -7.54
N GLU A 77 12.61 9.76 -6.66
CA GLU A 77 13.60 9.39 -5.62
C GLU A 77 12.92 8.85 -4.34
N MET A 78 11.74 8.22 -4.49
CA MET A 78 10.92 7.76 -3.37
C MET A 78 11.54 6.63 -2.53
N ARG A 79 12.55 5.90 -3.04
CA ARG A 79 13.02 4.68 -2.39
C ARG A 79 13.65 4.95 -1.04
N GLU A 80 14.48 5.98 -0.94
CA GLU A 80 15.14 6.40 0.29
C GLU A 80 14.10 6.91 1.30
N HIS A 81 13.13 7.70 0.86
CA HIS A 81 12.07 8.23 1.73
C HIS A 81 11.13 7.14 2.26
N ALA A 82 10.78 6.16 1.41
CA ALA A 82 9.97 5.01 1.83
C ALA A 82 10.72 4.14 2.84
N ASP A 83 12.03 3.93 2.63
CA ASP A 83 12.87 3.18 3.56
C ASP A 83 12.97 3.87 4.92
N ILE A 84 13.18 5.19 4.96
CA ILE A 84 13.17 5.97 6.21
C ILE A 84 11.84 5.81 6.96
N ALA A 85 10.71 5.95 6.26
CA ALA A 85 9.39 5.77 6.87
C ALA A 85 9.19 4.35 7.44
N TRP A 86 9.72 3.33 6.77
CA TRP A 86 9.70 1.96 7.28
C TRP A 86 10.60 1.78 8.49
N GLN A 87 11.82 2.31 8.47
CA GLN A 87 12.72 2.27 9.62
C GLN A 87 12.10 2.94 10.85
N GLU A 88 11.52 4.13 10.69
CA GLU A 88 10.83 4.85 11.76
C GLU A 88 9.65 4.06 12.34
N TYR A 89 8.90 3.35 11.49
CA TYR A 89 7.83 2.48 11.95
C TYR A 89 8.35 1.24 12.68
N LEU A 90 9.40 0.59 12.17
CA LEU A 90 10.03 -0.58 12.79
C LEU A 90 10.65 -0.26 14.15
N LEU A 91 11.14 0.97 14.37
CA LEU A 91 11.62 1.42 15.69
C LEU A 91 10.51 1.43 16.74
N LYS A 92 9.23 1.58 16.33
CA LYS A 92 8.07 1.53 17.22
C LYS A 92 7.64 0.10 17.55
N LEU A 93 8.26 -0.91 16.94
CA LEU A 93 7.97 -2.32 17.13
C LEU A 93 9.18 -3.01 17.78
N PRO A 94 9.24 -3.12 19.12
CA PRO A 94 10.42 -3.70 19.80
C PRO A 94 10.74 -5.13 19.36
N GLU A 95 9.71 -5.92 19.02
CA GLU A 95 9.87 -7.29 18.53
C GLU A 95 10.57 -7.38 17.17
N SER A 96 10.44 -6.37 16.30
CA SER A 96 11.12 -6.38 14.99
C SER A 96 12.60 -6.08 15.07
N GLN A 97 13.12 -5.68 16.24
CA GLN A 97 14.54 -5.47 16.48
C GLN A 97 15.26 -6.72 16.98
N LYS A 98 14.52 -7.81 17.22
CA LYS A 98 15.11 -9.09 17.63
C LYS A 98 15.75 -9.76 16.42
N GLU A 99 16.91 -10.35 16.65
CA GLU A 99 17.57 -11.18 15.64
C GLU A 99 16.67 -12.37 15.27
N LEU A 100 16.69 -12.72 13.98
CA LEU A 100 16.00 -13.92 13.51
C LEU A 100 16.70 -15.16 14.09
N PRO A 101 15.96 -16.19 14.52
CA PRO A 101 16.55 -17.45 14.93
C PRO A 101 17.40 -18.05 13.80
N GLU A 102 18.58 -18.58 14.13
CA GLU A 102 19.59 -19.05 13.17
C GLU A 102 19.01 -19.98 12.10
N LYS A 103 18.18 -20.95 12.50
CA LYS A 103 17.51 -21.88 11.56
C LYS A 103 16.59 -21.17 10.55
N VAL A 104 15.93 -20.10 10.97
CA VAL A 104 15.03 -19.29 10.12
C VAL A 104 15.86 -18.38 9.21
N LEU A 105 16.89 -17.75 9.76
CA LEU A 105 17.83 -16.92 9.01
C LEU A 105 18.53 -17.71 7.90
N ASP A 106 19.09 -18.88 8.22
CA ASP A 106 19.73 -19.77 7.25
C ASP A 106 18.80 -20.16 6.10
N LYS A 107 17.55 -20.49 6.44
CA LYS A 107 16.54 -20.84 5.44
C LYS A 107 16.22 -19.63 4.56
N LEU A 108 16.08 -18.45 5.14
CA LEU A 108 15.82 -17.20 4.41
C LEU A 108 16.96 -16.87 3.45
N LEU A 109 18.20 -16.90 3.94
CA LEU A 109 19.40 -16.62 3.15
C LEU A 109 19.57 -17.64 2.01
N LYS A 110 19.26 -18.92 2.22
CA LYS A 110 19.35 -19.96 1.16
C LYS A 110 18.27 -19.81 0.08
N THR A 111 17.08 -19.35 0.45
CA THR A 111 15.92 -19.29 -0.46
C THR A 111 15.80 -17.96 -1.20
N SER A 112 16.37 -16.88 -0.66
CA SER A 112 16.32 -15.56 -1.28
C SER A 112 17.61 -15.22 -2.02
N LYS A 113 17.60 -15.34 -3.35
CA LYS A 113 18.70 -14.89 -4.22
C LYS A 113 19.05 -13.41 -4.05
N LYS A 114 18.09 -12.60 -3.59
CA LYS A 114 18.26 -11.16 -3.36
C LYS A 114 19.11 -10.83 -2.13
N LEU A 115 19.24 -11.77 -1.19
CA LEU A 115 20.00 -11.60 0.05
C LEU A 115 21.39 -12.25 0.01
N GLN A 116 21.75 -12.87 -1.12
CA GLN A 116 23.03 -13.57 -1.33
C GLN A 116 24.05 -12.74 -2.12
N GLN A 117 23.74 -11.48 -2.41
CA GLN A 117 24.57 -10.57 -3.20
C GLN A 117 25.43 -9.67 -2.33
#